data_AF-A0A2V6GJX9-F1
#
_entry.id   AF-A0A2V6GJX9-F1
#
_cell.length_a   1.000
_cell.length_b   1.000
_cell.length_c   1.000
_cell.angle_alpha   90.00
_cell.angle_beta   90.00
_cell.angle_gamma   90.00
#
_symmetry.space_group_name_H-M   'P 1'
#
loop_
_entity.id
_entity.type
_entity.pdbx_description
1 polymer ?
#
loop_
_entity_poly.entity_id
_entity_poly.type
_entity_poly.pdbx_seq_one_letter_code
_entity_poly.pdbx_strand_id
1 'polypeptide(L)'
;MNSSSHHRAFSPARLAAITTNTLTELTRLKVFYFLLIFALILIGSSVFMAQLTFQQEFQILKDVSLGAMSIFTSLLAIVATARLIPQDIEDRTIYTILAKPVPRFEYVIGKLAGVLLLLAISTVVMTAMFLAVLYSREQTLIHEVMRQAGGAPPEQVADALRSIRTSAFNINMLPGIVVIYLKACLLAALTLLVSFAGHRAAILAARTRRHLDDAHLSRARGTRVSGLANVQPRRRRRGRRGHCLGDLWQDCRARIFLHDDLHIAGGVPLLRQGTMMTRIGLAAAGLLLFGAARLPLEEGVVQQHQRERLQRVEFNLDLREKLGQLGFIAALSGFRAAVADVLFIKAHVAWENTEWGRVLLLFRQVTTLQPRSVMFWDMAGWHMAWNASVAAMRDATQPRQALRVKAQREYFALGKDFFERGIANNPDSAQLYESLARLYKEKYNDHLRASEFYAKAAEQPGALGYNKRFAAYELSYCEGREREAYQRLHQFYDMGPNERLPTLISRIKFLEEKLGIPPEQRIPEREGTFLKDAPGR
;
A
#
# COMPACT_ATOMS: atom_id res chain seq x y z
N MET A 1 8.23 -22.77 59.80
CA MET A 1 8.38 -22.74 58.32
C MET A 1 7.10 -22.19 57.72
N ASN A 2 7.04 -20.88 57.41
CA ASN A 2 5.90 -20.26 56.72
C ASN A 2 6.46 -19.52 55.50
N SER A 3 6.57 -20.23 54.38
CA SER A 3 6.90 -19.63 53.09
C SER A 3 5.62 -19.03 52.51
N SER A 4 5.30 -17.79 52.91
CA SER A 4 4.33 -16.96 52.22
C SER A 4 4.88 -16.57 50.85
N SER A 5 4.65 -17.42 49.85
CA SER A 5 4.99 -17.11 48.46
C SER A 5 4.18 -15.88 48.03
N HIS A 6 4.83 -14.72 47.94
CA HIS A 6 4.25 -13.55 47.31
C HIS A 6 3.71 -13.96 45.94
N HIS A 7 2.39 -13.94 45.76
CA HIS A 7 1.79 -14.14 44.45
C HIS A 7 2.31 -13.03 43.54
N ARG A 8 3.27 -13.37 42.65
CA ARG A 8 3.81 -12.40 41.70
C ARG A 8 2.67 -11.91 40.81
N ALA A 9 2.45 -10.60 40.84
CA ALA A 9 1.42 -9.92 40.05
C ALA A 9 1.63 -10.07 38.53
N PHE A 10 2.85 -10.44 38.11
CA PHE A 10 3.22 -10.77 36.75
C PHE A 10 4.06 -12.04 36.71
N SER A 11 3.67 -13.03 35.87
CA SER A 11 4.50 -14.23 35.62
C SER A 11 4.72 -14.43 34.12
N PRO A 12 5.97 -14.34 33.62
CA PRO A 12 6.26 -14.53 32.20
C PRO A 12 6.00 -15.96 31.72
N ALA A 13 6.13 -16.97 32.59
CA ALA A 13 5.83 -18.36 32.26
C ALA A 13 4.33 -18.58 32.02
N ARG A 14 3.46 -17.93 32.82
CA ARG A 14 2.01 -17.97 32.59
C ARG A 14 1.63 -17.28 31.29
N LEU A 15 2.25 -16.13 31.03
CA LEU A 15 2.04 -15.38 29.79
C LEU A 15 2.42 -16.22 28.57
N ALA A 16 3.61 -16.82 28.58
CA ALA A 16 4.08 -17.70 27.51
C ALA A 16 3.12 -18.87 27.27
N ALA A 17 2.62 -19.53 28.32
CA ALA A 17 1.65 -20.62 28.19
C ALA A 17 0.34 -20.17 27.49
N ILE A 18 -0.20 -18.99 27.87
CA ILE A 18 -1.40 -18.42 27.23
C ILE A 18 -1.11 -18.06 25.77
N THR A 19 0.05 -17.46 25.50
CA THR A 19 0.50 -17.09 24.15
C THR A 19 0.66 -18.30 23.25
N THR A 20 1.35 -19.36 23.69
CA THR A 20 1.54 -20.57 22.90
C THR A 20 0.21 -21.28 22.66
N ASN A 21 -0.67 -21.37 23.66
CA ASN A 21 -1.99 -21.94 23.48
C ASN A 21 -2.79 -21.17 22.42
N THR A 22 -2.81 -19.84 22.52
CA THR A 22 -3.46 -18.95 21.55
C THR A 22 -2.89 -19.13 20.15
N LEU A 23 -1.56 -19.25 20.02
CA LEU A 23 -0.91 -19.51 18.73
C LEU A 23 -1.37 -20.85 18.14
N THR A 24 -1.38 -21.91 18.94
CA THR A 24 -1.84 -23.24 18.48
C THR A 24 -3.32 -23.26 18.09
N GLU A 25 -4.15 -22.49 18.79
CA GLU A 25 -5.57 -22.30 18.47
C GLU A 25 -5.72 -21.63 17.09
N LEU A 26 -5.04 -20.50 16.88
CA LEU A 26 -5.14 -19.72 15.66
C LEU A 26 -4.54 -20.44 14.44
N THR A 27 -3.42 -21.14 14.63
CA THR A 27 -2.78 -21.94 13.57
C THR A 27 -3.58 -23.18 13.18
N ARG A 28 -4.57 -23.62 13.96
CA ARG A 28 -5.48 -24.73 13.57
C ARG A 28 -6.67 -24.27 12.73
N LEU A 29 -6.90 -22.96 12.61
CA LEU A 29 -8.01 -22.43 11.83
C LEU A 29 -7.77 -22.59 10.33
N LYS A 30 -8.71 -23.23 9.62
CA LYS A 30 -8.65 -23.39 8.16
C LYS A 30 -8.50 -22.05 7.42
N VAL A 31 -9.12 -20.99 7.94
CA VAL A 31 -9.08 -19.65 7.34
C VAL A 31 -7.66 -19.07 7.33
N PHE A 32 -6.84 -19.38 8.33
CA PHE A 32 -5.43 -18.96 8.38
C PHE A 32 -4.65 -19.53 7.19
N TYR A 33 -4.72 -20.84 6.97
CA TYR A 33 -4.04 -21.50 5.85
C TYR A 33 -4.56 -21.02 4.51
N PHE A 34 -5.88 -20.84 4.36
CA PHE A 34 -6.45 -20.33 3.13
C PHE A 34 -5.89 -18.95 2.78
N LEU A 35 -5.92 -18.01 3.73
CA LEU A 35 -5.36 -16.67 3.51
C LEU A 35 -3.84 -16.69 3.24
N LEU A 36 -3.09 -17.52 3.97
CA LEU A 36 -1.64 -17.63 3.77
C LEU A 36 -1.31 -18.20 2.39
N ILE A 37 -1.97 -19.28 1.96
CA ILE A 37 -1.75 -19.90 0.65
C ILE A 37 -2.09 -18.91 -0.47
N PHE A 38 -3.21 -18.20 -0.37
CA PHE A 38 -3.57 -17.17 -1.36
C PHE A 38 -2.53 -16.04 -1.43
N ALA A 39 -1.99 -15.62 -0.29
CA ALA A 39 -0.90 -14.64 -0.25
C ALA A 39 0.34 -15.15 -1.00
N LEU A 40 0.72 -16.41 -0.76
CA LEU A 40 1.88 -17.03 -1.40
C LEU A 40 1.67 -17.22 -2.91
N ILE A 41 0.48 -17.61 -3.35
CA ILE A 41 0.14 -17.72 -4.77
C ILE A 41 0.21 -16.35 -5.44
N LEU A 42 -0.32 -15.30 -4.81
CA LEU A 42 -0.32 -13.96 -5.37
C LEU A 42 1.10 -13.35 -5.43
N ILE A 43 1.94 -13.63 -4.43
CA ILE A 43 3.37 -13.28 -4.50
C ILE A 43 4.07 -14.09 -5.59
N GLY A 44 3.77 -15.38 -5.74
CA GLY A 44 4.33 -16.23 -6.78
C GLY A 44 3.93 -15.81 -8.20
N SER A 45 2.69 -15.37 -8.41
CA SER A 45 2.21 -14.93 -9.72
C SER A 45 2.85 -13.62 -10.19
N SER A 46 3.45 -12.84 -9.29
CA SER A 46 4.17 -11.61 -9.64
C SER A 46 5.34 -11.84 -10.61
N VAL A 47 5.92 -13.05 -10.62
CA VAL A 47 6.95 -13.49 -11.59
C VAL A 47 6.47 -13.35 -13.03
N PHE A 48 5.20 -13.70 -13.28
CA PHE A 48 4.61 -13.65 -14.62
C PHE A 48 4.36 -12.21 -15.06
N MET A 49 3.87 -11.37 -14.14
CA MET A 49 3.57 -9.96 -14.43
C MET A 49 4.84 -9.14 -14.73
N ALA A 50 5.96 -9.47 -14.10
CA ALA A 50 7.25 -8.82 -14.34
C ALA A 50 7.80 -9.03 -15.76
N GLN A 51 7.33 -10.04 -16.51
CA GLN A 51 7.79 -10.30 -17.89
C GLN A 51 7.24 -9.29 -18.91
N LEU A 52 6.27 -8.46 -18.53
CA LEU A 52 5.56 -7.57 -19.47
C LEU A 52 6.16 -6.15 -19.55
N THR A 53 7.23 -5.80 -18.80
CA THR A 53 7.69 -4.39 -18.68
C THR A 53 9.21 -4.23 -18.59
N PHE A 54 9.89 -3.98 -19.72
CA PHE A 54 11.36 -3.98 -19.86
C PHE A 54 12.18 -2.94 -19.06
N GLN A 55 11.57 -1.93 -18.41
CA GLN A 55 12.32 -0.81 -17.81
C GLN A 55 12.11 -0.64 -16.28
N GLN A 56 11.16 -1.35 -15.66
CA GLN A 56 10.82 -1.19 -14.22
C GLN A 56 10.48 -2.51 -13.50
N GLU A 57 10.95 -3.66 -14.03
CA GLU A 57 10.55 -5.00 -13.56
C GLU A 57 10.71 -5.21 -12.05
N PHE A 58 11.85 -4.79 -11.49
CA PHE A 58 12.12 -4.95 -10.06
C PHE A 58 11.25 -4.05 -9.18
N GLN A 59 10.83 -2.87 -9.65
CA GLN A 59 9.97 -1.98 -8.87
C GLN A 59 8.56 -2.56 -8.77
N ILE A 60 7.99 -2.98 -9.91
CA ILE A 60 6.66 -3.60 -9.97
C ILE A 60 6.60 -4.86 -9.10
N LEU A 61 7.62 -5.73 -9.19
CA LEU A 61 7.69 -6.97 -8.40
C LEU A 61 7.63 -6.67 -6.89
N LYS A 62 8.37 -5.65 -6.44
CA LYS A 62 8.42 -5.23 -5.03
C LYS A 62 7.11 -4.62 -4.59
N ASP A 63 6.52 -3.73 -5.39
CA ASP A 63 5.29 -3.03 -5.04
C ASP A 63 4.11 -4.01 -4.94
N VAL A 64 4.00 -4.94 -5.88
CA VAL A 64 2.96 -5.99 -5.85
C VAL A 64 3.15 -6.90 -4.64
N SER A 65 4.37 -7.35 -4.37
CA SER A 65 4.64 -8.28 -3.26
C SER A 65 4.46 -7.62 -1.89
N LEU A 66 4.96 -6.40 -1.69
CA LEU A 66 4.75 -5.63 -0.46
C LEU A 66 3.28 -5.25 -0.28
N GLY A 67 2.58 -4.93 -1.37
CA GLY A 67 1.13 -4.71 -1.38
C GLY A 67 0.36 -5.95 -0.93
N ALA A 68 0.70 -7.12 -1.49
CA ALA A 68 0.14 -8.40 -1.10
C ALA A 68 0.35 -8.69 0.39
N MET A 69 1.59 -8.59 0.87
CA MET A 69 1.90 -8.77 2.29
C MET A 69 1.08 -7.83 3.18
N SER A 70 0.95 -6.56 2.81
CA SER A 70 0.17 -5.58 3.56
C SER A 70 -1.31 -5.99 3.67
N ILE A 71 -1.92 -6.42 2.55
CA ILE A 71 -3.34 -6.82 2.51
C ILE A 71 -3.55 -8.10 3.33
N PHE A 72 -2.77 -9.15 3.08
CA PHE A 72 -2.98 -10.44 3.73
C PHE A 72 -2.62 -10.41 5.21
N THR A 73 -1.58 -9.68 5.62
CA THR A 73 -1.26 -9.51 7.05
C THR A 73 -2.38 -8.75 7.79
N SER A 74 -2.99 -7.75 7.13
CA SER A 74 -4.13 -7.01 7.70
C SER A 74 -5.38 -7.88 7.83
N LEU A 75 -5.70 -8.68 6.81
CA LEU A 75 -6.81 -9.62 6.85
C LEU A 75 -6.61 -10.69 7.93
N LEU A 76 -5.39 -11.24 8.03
CA LEU A 76 -5.03 -12.17 9.09
C LEU A 76 -5.19 -11.56 10.47
N ALA A 77 -4.80 -10.29 10.66
CA ALA A 77 -4.97 -9.58 11.93
C ALA A 77 -6.45 -9.44 12.31
N ILE A 78 -7.30 -9.03 11.37
CA ILE A 78 -8.74 -8.89 11.59
C ILE A 78 -9.37 -10.24 11.90
N VAL A 79 -9.12 -11.27 11.09
CA VAL A 79 -9.73 -12.60 11.26
C VAL A 79 -9.27 -13.26 12.56
N ALA A 80 -7.98 -13.19 12.88
CA ALA A 80 -7.43 -13.79 14.09
C ALA A 80 -8.08 -13.19 15.35
N THR A 81 -8.26 -11.87 15.37
CA THR A 81 -8.82 -11.16 16.54
C THR A 81 -10.35 -11.20 16.61
N ALA A 82 -11.03 -11.27 15.47
CA ALA A 82 -12.49 -11.29 15.40
C ALA A 82 -13.09 -12.53 16.07
N ARG A 83 -12.41 -13.69 16.03
CA ARG A 83 -12.91 -14.93 16.64
C ARG A 83 -12.34 -15.19 18.03
N LEU A 84 -11.18 -14.63 18.35
CA LEU A 84 -10.42 -15.01 19.53
C LEU A 84 -11.18 -14.84 20.85
N ILE A 85 -11.75 -13.65 21.11
CA ILE A 85 -12.48 -13.38 22.35
C ILE A 85 -13.92 -13.92 22.30
N PRO A 86 -14.69 -13.72 21.22
CA PRO A 86 -16.08 -14.20 21.16
C PRO A 86 -16.19 -15.70 21.35
N GLN A 87 -15.30 -16.46 20.71
CA GLN A 87 -15.33 -17.92 20.76
C GLN A 87 -14.98 -18.44 22.17
N ASP A 88 -13.99 -17.83 22.84
CA ASP A 88 -13.68 -18.17 24.23
C ASP A 88 -14.86 -17.91 25.19
N ILE A 89 -15.69 -16.89 24.91
CA ILE A 89 -16.90 -16.58 25.70
C ILE A 89 -17.99 -17.62 25.45
N GLU A 90 -18.22 -17.97 24.19
CA GLU A 90 -19.21 -18.97 23.77
C GLU A 90 -18.89 -20.35 24.33
N ASP A 91 -17.62 -20.77 24.25
CA ASP A 91 -17.11 -22.06 24.75
C ASP A 91 -16.95 -22.08 26.28
N ARG A 92 -17.24 -20.97 26.96
CA ARG A 92 -17.10 -20.76 28.41
C ARG A 92 -15.68 -20.99 28.96
N THR A 93 -14.67 -21.01 28.09
CA THR A 93 -13.26 -21.20 28.45
C THR A 93 -12.72 -20.03 29.27
N ILE A 94 -13.18 -18.80 29.02
CA ILE A 94 -12.79 -17.62 29.81
C ILE A 94 -13.11 -17.80 31.30
N TYR A 95 -14.28 -18.38 31.62
CA TYR A 95 -14.72 -18.51 33.01
C TYR A 95 -13.90 -19.52 33.80
N THR A 96 -13.47 -20.61 33.16
CA THR A 96 -12.64 -21.63 33.79
C THR A 96 -11.20 -21.16 33.99
N ILE A 97 -10.67 -20.38 33.05
CA ILE A 97 -9.32 -19.78 33.15
C ILE A 97 -9.28 -18.69 34.22
N LEU A 98 -10.32 -17.84 34.31
CA LEU A 98 -10.42 -16.78 35.33
C LEU A 98 -10.72 -17.30 36.75
N ALA A 99 -11.10 -18.57 36.90
CA ALA A 99 -11.22 -19.22 38.21
C ALA A 99 -9.85 -19.51 38.85
N LYS A 100 -8.78 -19.56 38.04
CA LYS A 100 -7.39 -19.56 38.53
C LYS A 100 -6.95 -18.14 38.86
N PRO A 101 -5.97 -17.93 39.76
CA PRO A 101 -5.47 -16.60 40.13
C PRO A 101 -4.61 -15.97 39.01
N VAL A 102 -5.21 -15.77 37.85
CA VAL A 102 -4.63 -15.11 36.67
C VAL A 102 -5.30 -13.74 36.53
N PRO A 103 -4.55 -12.63 36.63
CA PRO A 103 -5.14 -11.31 36.49
C PRO A 103 -5.62 -11.08 35.05
N ARG A 104 -6.73 -10.34 34.90
CA ARG A 104 -7.42 -10.15 33.60
C ARG A 104 -6.53 -9.49 32.54
N PHE A 105 -5.57 -8.65 32.93
CA PHE A 105 -4.66 -8.00 31.99
C PHE A 105 -3.59 -8.99 31.46
N GLU A 106 -3.11 -9.95 32.26
CA GLU A 106 -2.19 -11.00 31.79
C GLU A 106 -2.86 -11.85 30.70
N TYR A 107 -4.15 -12.16 30.87
CA TYR A 107 -4.91 -12.91 29.86
C TYR A 107 -4.98 -12.17 28.52
N VAL A 108 -5.37 -10.89 28.54
CA VAL A 108 -5.51 -10.07 27.31
C VAL A 108 -4.16 -9.86 26.64
N ILE A 109 -3.10 -9.57 27.40
CA ILE A 109 -1.75 -9.43 26.85
C ILE A 109 -1.27 -10.75 26.25
N GLY A 110 -1.53 -11.89 26.91
CA GLY A 110 -1.13 -13.21 26.40
C GLY A 110 -1.82 -13.57 25.09
N LYS A 111 -3.13 -13.29 24.99
CA LYS A 111 -3.93 -13.49 23.77
C LYS A 111 -3.48 -12.56 22.64
N LEU A 112 -3.23 -11.27 22.93
CA LEU A 112 -2.67 -10.33 21.95
C LEU A 112 -1.28 -10.80 21.49
N ALA A 113 -0.39 -11.16 22.40
CA ALA A 113 0.95 -11.66 22.06
C ALA A 113 0.90 -12.92 21.18
N GLY A 114 -0.08 -13.81 21.40
CA GLY A 114 -0.32 -14.97 20.52
C GLY A 114 -0.68 -14.57 19.09
N VAL A 115 -1.57 -13.57 18.95
CA VAL A 115 -1.91 -12.99 17.63
C VAL A 115 -0.70 -12.31 16.99
N LEU A 116 0.07 -11.52 17.74
CA LEU A 116 1.25 -10.83 17.21
C LEU A 116 2.32 -11.81 16.74
N LEU A 117 2.51 -12.93 17.45
CA LEU A 117 3.43 -13.99 17.07
C LEU A 117 2.94 -14.73 15.82
N LEU A 118 1.64 -14.99 15.70
CA LEU A 118 1.04 -15.55 14.48
C LEU A 118 1.31 -14.65 13.27
N LEU A 119 1.08 -13.34 13.42
CA LEU A 119 1.34 -12.35 12.37
C LEU A 119 2.83 -12.24 12.03
N ALA A 120 3.72 -12.41 13.00
CA ALA A 120 5.16 -12.43 12.76
C ALA A 120 5.55 -13.65 11.92
N ILE A 121 5.05 -14.84 12.30
CA ILE A 121 5.31 -16.09 11.56
C ILE A 121 4.78 -15.98 10.13
N SER A 122 3.55 -15.51 9.93
CA SER A 122 3.00 -15.35 8.56
C SER A 122 3.79 -14.33 7.74
N THR A 123 4.20 -13.21 8.34
CA THR A 123 5.04 -12.19 7.68
C THR A 123 6.40 -12.76 7.28
N VAL A 124 7.04 -13.55 8.14
CA VAL A 124 8.32 -14.22 7.83
C VAL A 124 8.16 -15.21 6.68
N VAL A 125 7.10 -16.02 6.68
CA VAL A 125 6.82 -16.98 5.59
C VAL A 125 6.58 -16.26 4.26
N MET A 126 5.78 -15.18 4.25
CA MET A 126 5.57 -14.38 3.05
C MET A 126 6.86 -13.69 2.59
N THR A 127 7.68 -13.21 3.52
CA THR A 127 8.98 -12.59 3.22
C THR A 127 9.94 -13.59 2.59
N ALA A 128 10.01 -14.81 3.11
CA ALA A 128 10.84 -15.87 2.55
C ALA A 128 10.43 -16.19 1.10
N MET A 129 9.13 -16.28 0.82
CA MET A 129 8.62 -16.49 -0.54
C MET A 129 8.96 -15.32 -1.46
N PHE A 130 8.80 -14.08 -0.99
CA PHE A 130 9.17 -12.89 -1.76
C PHE A 130 10.66 -12.85 -2.09
N LEU A 131 11.54 -13.17 -1.14
CA LEU A 131 12.98 -13.26 -1.37
C LEU A 131 13.32 -14.37 -2.37
N ALA A 132 12.64 -15.52 -2.29
CA ALA A 132 12.82 -16.60 -3.26
C ALA A 132 12.40 -16.18 -4.68
N VAL A 133 11.28 -15.47 -4.82
CA VAL A 133 10.82 -14.90 -6.09
C VAL A 133 11.82 -13.88 -6.64
N LEU A 134 12.31 -12.99 -5.77
CA LEU A 134 13.27 -11.96 -6.16
C LEU A 134 14.60 -12.57 -6.61
N TYR A 135 15.08 -13.58 -5.89
CA TYR A 135 16.27 -14.34 -6.26
C TYR A 135 16.10 -15.09 -7.58
N SER A 136 14.96 -15.75 -7.80
CA SER A 136 14.65 -16.41 -9.07
C SER A 136 14.70 -15.44 -10.25
N ARG A 137 14.15 -14.23 -10.09
CA ARG A 137 14.18 -13.18 -11.12
C ARG A 137 15.56 -12.61 -11.36
N GLU A 138 16.34 -12.37 -10.30
CA GLU A 138 17.74 -11.95 -10.41
C GLU A 138 18.53 -12.93 -11.28
N GLN A 139 18.38 -14.24 -11.02
CA GLN A 139 19.04 -15.28 -11.82
C GLN A 139 18.60 -15.22 -13.29
N THR A 140 17.30 -15.13 -13.59
CA THR A 140 16.85 -15.06 -14.99
C THR A 140 17.43 -13.86 -15.74
N LEU A 141 17.51 -12.68 -15.09
CA LEU A 141 18.05 -11.48 -15.72
C LEU A 141 19.57 -11.55 -15.91
N ILE A 142 20.31 -12.14 -14.97
CA ILE A 142 21.74 -12.39 -15.13
C ILE A 142 21.99 -13.31 -16.34
N HIS A 143 21.19 -14.36 -16.51
CA HIS A 143 21.32 -15.26 -17.67
C HIS A 143 20.96 -14.57 -18.98
N GLU A 144 19.95 -13.71 -19.00
CA GLU A 144 19.56 -12.88 -20.16
C GLU A 144 20.69 -11.94 -20.58
N VAL A 145 21.25 -11.20 -19.62
CA VAL A 145 22.39 -10.29 -19.84
C VAL A 145 23.62 -11.06 -20.28
N MET A 146 23.92 -12.20 -19.67
CA MET A 146 25.07 -13.04 -20.06
C MET A 146 24.90 -13.60 -21.48
N ARG A 147 23.66 -13.90 -21.90
CA ARG A 147 23.34 -14.35 -23.26
C ARG A 147 23.43 -13.21 -24.29
N GLN A 148 23.01 -12.01 -23.92
CA GLN A 148 23.10 -10.80 -24.76
C GLN A 148 24.51 -10.21 -24.81
N ALA A 149 25.34 -10.46 -23.79
CA ALA A 149 26.72 -10.00 -23.68
C ALA A 149 27.71 -10.71 -24.63
N GLY A 150 27.24 -11.54 -25.56
CA GLY A 150 28.05 -12.19 -26.59
C GLY A 150 28.76 -11.17 -27.48
N GLY A 151 29.93 -10.71 -27.04
CA GLY A 151 30.79 -9.73 -27.73
C GLY A 151 30.96 -8.38 -27.02
N ALA A 152 30.32 -8.14 -25.87
CA ALA A 152 30.48 -6.89 -25.11
C ALA A 152 31.76 -6.86 -24.27
N PRO A 153 32.42 -5.69 -24.09
CA PRO A 153 33.61 -5.59 -23.25
C PRO A 153 33.31 -5.95 -21.78
N PRO A 154 34.22 -6.66 -21.09
CA PRO A 154 33.96 -7.25 -19.78
C PRO A 154 33.63 -6.22 -18.69
N GLU A 155 34.08 -4.97 -18.83
CA GLU A 155 33.74 -3.87 -17.91
C GLU A 155 32.25 -3.47 -17.99
N GLN A 156 31.66 -3.38 -19.19
CA GLN A 156 30.24 -3.02 -19.34
C GLN A 156 29.32 -4.11 -18.80
N VAL A 157 29.72 -5.38 -18.94
CA VAL A 157 29.00 -6.53 -18.37
C VAL A 157 29.11 -6.51 -16.84
N ALA A 158 30.28 -6.18 -16.29
CA ALA A 158 30.47 -6.08 -14.85
C ALA A 158 29.64 -4.96 -14.22
N ASP A 159 29.53 -3.80 -14.88
CA ASP A 159 28.71 -2.67 -14.42
C ASP A 159 27.20 -2.95 -14.57
N ALA A 160 26.77 -3.63 -15.63
CA ALA A 160 25.40 -4.09 -15.79
C ALA A 160 25.01 -5.09 -14.68
N LEU A 161 25.87 -6.07 -14.38
CA LEU A 161 25.63 -7.03 -13.28
C LEU A 161 25.61 -6.34 -11.91
N ARG A 162 26.48 -5.34 -11.70
CA ARG A 162 26.52 -4.57 -10.45
C ARG A 162 25.23 -3.77 -10.25
N SER A 163 24.74 -3.12 -11.30
CA SER A 163 23.48 -2.34 -11.25
C SER A 163 22.25 -3.23 -11.00
N ILE A 164 22.22 -4.46 -11.54
CA ILE A 164 21.17 -5.45 -11.26
C ILE A 164 21.22 -5.89 -9.80
N ARG A 165 22.40 -6.24 -9.27
CA ARG A 165 22.55 -6.71 -7.88
C ARG A 165 22.20 -5.63 -6.86
N THR A 166 22.65 -4.39 -7.09
CA THR A 166 22.31 -3.25 -6.21
C THR A 166 20.82 -2.87 -6.32
N SER A 167 20.21 -3.06 -7.50
CA SER A 167 18.77 -2.85 -7.69
C SER A 167 17.93 -3.97 -7.08
N ALA A 168 18.41 -5.22 -7.08
CA ALA A 168 17.73 -6.37 -6.51
C ALA A 168 17.65 -6.27 -4.97
N PHE A 169 18.81 -6.12 -4.31
CA PHE A 169 18.90 -6.00 -2.85
C PHE A 169 19.13 -4.56 -2.42
N ASN A 170 18.09 -3.74 -2.56
CA ASN A 170 18.12 -2.42 -1.96
C ASN A 170 17.75 -2.52 -0.46
N ILE A 171 18.58 -1.96 0.43
CA ILE A 171 18.46 -2.06 1.91
C ILE A 171 17.11 -1.51 2.41
N ASN A 172 16.40 -0.74 1.58
CA ASN A 172 15.09 -0.15 1.86
C ASN A 172 13.90 -1.13 1.93
N MET A 173 14.06 -2.43 1.60
CA MET A 173 12.97 -3.40 1.73
C MET A 173 12.65 -3.81 3.18
N LEU A 174 13.68 -3.96 4.00
CA LEU A 174 13.53 -4.39 5.39
C LEU A 174 12.68 -3.41 6.21
N PRO A 175 12.90 -2.07 6.13
CA PRO A 175 12.00 -1.10 6.74
C PRO A 175 10.54 -1.24 6.29
N GLY A 176 10.30 -1.51 5.00
CA GLY A 176 8.95 -1.70 4.45
C GLY A 176 8.21 -2.88 5.09
N ILE A 177 8.88 -4.03 5.21
CA ILE A 177 8.33 -5.25 5.84
C ILE A 177 8.06 -5.00 7.33
N VAL A 178 8.98 -4.34 8.03
CA VAL A 178 8.81 -3.97 9.45
C VAL A 178 7.60 -3.05 9.63
N VAL A 179 7.41 -2.06 8.75
CA VAL A 179 6.25 -1.16 8.78
C VAL A 179 4.94 -1.92 8.54
N ILE A 180 4.92 -2.89 7.62
CA ILE A 180 3.75 -3.74 7.39
C ILE A 180 3.39 -4.52 8.67
N TYR A 181 4.39 -5.14 9.31
CA TYR A 181 4.18 -5.86 10.56
C TYR A 181 3.65 -4.95 11.67
N LEU A 182 4.26 -3.77 11.86
CA LEU A 182 3.83 -2.80 12.87
C LEU A 182 2.39 -2.31 12.64
N LYS A 183 2.00 -2.07 11.39
CA LYS A 183 0.62 -1.72 11.02
C LYS A 183 -0.35 -2.83 11.39
N ALA A 184 0.00 -4.08 11.10
CA ALA A 184 -0.82 -5.23 11.45
C ALA A 184 -0.94 -5.41 12.96
N CYS A 185 0.13 -5.14 13.73
CA CYS A 185 0.11 -5.16 15.20
C CYS A 185 -0.89 -4.13 15.75
N LEU A 186 -0.86 -2.91 15.21
CA LEU A 186 -1.76 -1.84 15.60
C LEU A 186 -3.22 -2.17 15.24
N LEU A 187 -3.43 -2.73 14.05
CA LEU A 187 -4.75 -3.20 13.61
C LEU A 187 -5.26 -4.30 14.52
N ALA A 188 -4.44 -5.30 14.86
CA ALA A 188 -4.80 -6.39 15.77
C ALA A 188 -5.15 -5.88 17.17
N ALA A 189 -4.40 -4.92 17.71
CA ALA A 189 -4.71 -4.31 19.00
C ALA A 189 -6.06 -3.58 18.96
N LEU A 190 -6.33 -2.84 17.89
CA LEU A 190 -7.57 -2.08 17.71
C LEU A 190 -8.78 -3.00 17.51
N THR A 191 -8.67 -4.03 16.68
CA THR A 191 -9.75 -5.00 16.45
C THR A 191 -10.06 -5.81 17.70
N LEU A 192 -9.04 -6.19 18.48
CA LEU A 192 -9.22 -6.85 19.77
C LEU A 192 -9.94 -5.95 20.78
N LEU A 193 -9.60 -4.65 20.81
CA LEU A 193 -10.27 -3.65 21.65
C LEU A 193 -11.74 -3.50 21.27
N VAL A 194 -12.05 -3.40 19.98
CA VAL A 194 -13.42 -3.32 19.45
C VAL A 194 -14.22 -4.58 19.79
N SER A 195 -13.63 -5.76 19.58
CA SER A 195 -14.24 -7.06 19.90
C SER A 195 -14.59 -7.15 21.40
N PHE A 196 -13.69 -6.72 22.28
CA PHE A 196 -13.93 -6.68 23.72
C PHE A 196 -15.02 -5.67 24.12
N ALA A 197 -15.02 -4.47 23.54
CA ALA A 197 -16.01 -3.45 23.81
C ALA A 197 -17.42 -3.88 23.36
N GLY A 198 -17.53 -4.48 22.17
CA GLY A 198 -18.78 -4.98 21.61
C GLY A 198 -19.45 -6.04 22.50
N HIS A 199 -18.70 -7.05 22.94
CA HIS A 199 -19.25 -8.07 23.84
C HIS A 199 -19.70 -7.51 25.19
N ARG A 200 -18.95 -6.57 25.78
CA ARG A 200 -19.37 -5.94 27.05
C ARG A 200 -20.62 -5.09 26.91
N ALA A 201 -20.78 -4.38 25.80
CA ALA A 201 -21.99 -3.61 25.50
C ALA A 201 -23.21 -4.55 25.36
N ALA A 202 -23.05 -5.67 24.65
CA ALA A 202 -24.10 -6.68 24.50
C ALA A 202 -24.51 -7.30 25.85
N ILE A 203 -23.54 -7.63 26.71
CA ILE A 203 -23.80 -8.15 28.06
C ILE A 203 -24.51 -7.11 28.93
N LEU A 204 -24.11 -5.83 28.85
CA LEU A 204 -24.74 -4.75 29.59
C LEU A 204 -26.19 -4.52 29.12
N ALA A 205 -26.43 -4.51 27.80
CA ALA A 205 -27.75 -4.40 27.21
C ALA A 205 -28.68 -5.58 27.59
N ALA A 206 -28.14 -6.80 27.62
CA ALA A 206 -28.87 -7.98 28.08
C ALA A 206 -29.17 -7.94 29.59
N ARG A 207 -28.34 -7.26 30.39
CA ARG A 207 -28.56 -7.06 31.82
C ARG A 207 -29.62 -5.98 32.08
N THR A 208 -29.57 -4.87 31.37
CA THR A 208 -30.60 -3.81 31.48
C THR A 208 -31.95 -4.30 30.98
N ARG A 209 -32.00 -5.09 29.90
CA ARG A 209 -33.25 -5.71 29.42
C ARG A 209 -33.86 -6.64 30.48
N ARG A 210 -33.07 -7.54 31.07
CA ARG A 210 -33.55 -8.40 32.18
C ARG A 210 -34.04 -7.60 33.39
N HIS A 211 -33.33 -6.55 33.76
CA HIS A 211 -33.73 -5.69 34.88
C HIS A 211 -35.04 -4.92 34.59
N LEU A 212 -35.29 -4.54 33.33
CA LEU A 212 -36.56 -3.95 32.90
C LEU A 212 -37.68 -5.00 32.94
N ASP A 213 -37.45 -6.21 32.45
CA ASP A 213 -38.42 -7.31 32.48
C ASP A 213 -38.81 -7.66 33.93
N ASP A 214 -37.85 -7.74 34.84
CA ASP A 214 -38.07 -7.96 36.28
C ASP A 214 -38.83 -6.80 36.95
N ALA A 215 -38.57 -5.56 36.53
CA ALA A 215 -39.30 -4.37 36.99
C ALA A 215 -40.76 -4.34 36.48
N HIS A 216 -41.01 -4.80 35.25
CA HIS A 216 -42.37 -4.95 34.72
C HIS A 216 -43.15 -6.07 35.43
N LEU A 217 -42.50 -7.21 35.72
CA LEU A 217 -43.10 -8.32 36.47
C LEU A 217 -43.45 -7.95 37.92
N SER A 218 -42.63 -7.14 38.58
CA SER A 218 -42.89 -6.66 39.94
C SER A 218 -44.02 -5.61 39.99
N ARG A 219 -44.13 -4.70 39.00
CA ARG A 219 -45.26 -3.77 38.88
C ARG A 219 -46.59 -4.48 38.62
N ALA A 220 -46.58 -5.53 37.80
CA ALA A 220 -47.77 -6.35 37.52
C ALA A 220 -48.27 -7.18 38.73
N ARG A 221 -47.39 -7.48 39.70
CA ARG A 221 -47.79 -8.09 40.98
C ARG A 221 -48.29 -7.05 41.99
N GLY A 222 -47.73 -5.83 42.00
CA GLY A 222 -48.17 -4.74 42.87
C GLY A 222 -49.61 -4.28 42.60
N THR A 223 -50.09 -4.34 41.36
CA THR A 223 -51.47 -4.00 40.99
C THR A 223 -52.49 -5.09 41.32
N ARG A 224 -52.07 -6.30 41.69
CA ARG A 224 -52.96 -7.44 41.98
C ARG A 224 -53.17 -7.69 43.48
N VAL A 225 -52.58 -6.89 44.37
CA VAL A 225 -52.65 -7.07 45.84
C VAL A 225 -53.57 -6.05 46.54
N SER A 226 -54.15 -5.08 45.83
CA SER A 226 -55.03 -4.05 46.43
C SER A 226 -56.51 -4.42 46.52
N GLY A 227 -56.87 -5.71 46.44
CA GLY A 227 -58.26 -6.13 46.55
C GLY A 227 -58.38 -7.61 46.83
N LEU A 228 -58.25 -7.99 48.10
CA LEU A 228 -58.79 -9.23 48.70
C LEU A 228 -58.50 -9.17 50.21
N ALA A 229 -59.23 -8.30 50.91
CA ALA A 229 -59.49 -8.45 52.34
C ALA A 229 -60.68 -9.40 52.53
N ASN A 230 -60.66 -10.15 53.64
CA ASN A 230 -61.65 -11.14 54.10
C ASN A 230 -61.68 -12.50 53.39
N VAL A 231 -60.96 -13.48 53.96
CA VAL A 231 -61.50 -14.80 54.35
C VAL A 231 -60.67 -15.36 55.53
N GLN A 232 -61.30 -15.62 56.67
CA GLN A 232 -60.74 -16.38 57.81
C GLN A 232 -61.16 -17.87 57.74
N PRO A 233 -60.54 -18.78 58.54
CA PRO A 233 -60.15 -20.11 58.07
C PRO A 233 -61.08 -21.22 58.54
N ARG A 234 -61.27 -22.26 57.71
CA ARG A 234 -61.91 -23.51 58.12
C ARG A 234 -60.88 -24.63 58.31
N ARG A 235 -60.71 -25.06 59.57
CA ARG A 235 -60.04 -26.30 59.96
C ARG A 235 -60.82 -27.52 59.45
N ARG A 236 -60.16 -28.48 58.81
CA ARG A 236 -60.53 -29.91 58.87
C ARG A 236 -59.28 -30.79 58.87
N ARG A 237 -59.29 -31.75 59.79
CA ARG A 237 -58.24 -32.75 60.11
C ARG A 237 -58.34 -33.99 59.22
N ARG A 238 -57.17 -34.66 59.11
CA ARG A 238 -56.89 -36.11 58.99
C ARG A 238 -56.91 -36.80 57.61
N GLY A 239 -55.78 -37.45 57.31
CA GLY A 239 -55.66 -38.60 56.40
C GLY A 239 -54.22 -38.93 56.03
N ARG A 240 -53.62 -39.96 56.65
CA ARG A 240 -52.27 -40.53 56.37
C ARG A 240 -52.20 -41.26 55.03
N ARG A 241 -51.02 -41.21 54.39
CA ARG A 241 -50.32 -42.14 53.44
C ARG A 241 -49.62 -41.24 52.41
N GLY A 242 -48.30 -41.17 52.24
CA GLY A 242 -47.27 -42.20 52.07
C GLY A 242 -46.45 -41.75 50.84
N HIS A 243 -45.12 -41.66 50.98
CA HIS A 243 -44.04 -41.50 49.97
C HIS A 243 -44.44 -41.46 48.47
N CYS A 244 -43.96 -40.60 47.56
CA CYS A 244 -42.68 -39.90 47.36
C CYS A 244 -42.96 -38.75 46.38
N LEU A 245 -42.50 -37.53 46.63
CA LEU A 245 -42.31 -36.45 45.61
C LEU A 245 -41.64 -35.24 46.28
N GLY A 246 -40.52 -35.51 46.96
CA GLY A 246 -39.83 -34.58 47.83
C GLY A 246 -38.47 -34.08 47.34
N ASP A 247 -38.08 -34.30 46.07
CA ASP A 247 -36.71 -34.02 45.60
C ASP A 247 -36.60 -33.12 44.35
N LEU A 248 -37.66 -32.44 43.93
CA LEU A 248 -37.57 -31.47 42.82
C LEU A 248 -37.53 -29.98 43.24
N TRP A 249 -37.45 -29.71 44.55
CA TRP A 249 -37.48 -28.34 45.08
C TRP A 249 -36.26 -27.94 45.92
N GLN A 250 -35.25 -28.80 46.05
CA GLN A 250 -33.99 -28.48 46.74
C GLN A 250 -32.88 -27.94 45.81
N ASP A 251 -33.00 -28.06 44.48
CA ASP A 251 -31.96 -27.58 43.54
C ASP A 251 -32.01 -26.08 43.23
N CYS A 252 -33.09 -25.38 43.58
CA CYS A 252 -33.18 -23.93 43.38
C CYS A 252 -32.52 -23.10 44.49
N ARG A 253 -32.26 -23.69 45.68
CA ARG A 253 -31.59 -22.98 46.79
C ARG A 253 -30.07 -23.09 46.78
N ALA A 254 -29.49 -24.06 46.08
CA ALA A 254 -28.05 -24.15 45.90
C ALA A 254 -27.48 -23.13 44.88
N ARG A 255 -28.33 -22.56 44.01
CA ARG A 255 -27.92 -21.50 43.06
C ARG A 255 -27.87 -20.09 43.64
N ILE A 256 -28.34 -19.89 44.87
CA ILE A 256 -28.42 -18.55 45.49
C ILE A 256 -27.29 -18.31 46.50
N PHE A 257 -26.65 -19.37 47.01
CA PHE A 257 -25.68 -19.25 48.12
C PHE A 257 -24.22 -18.95 47.75
N LEU A 258 -23.92 -18.68 46.47
CA LEU A 258 -22.56 -18.31 46.02
C LEU A 258 -22.47 -16.87 45.51
N HIS A 259 -23.51 -16.06 45.74
CA HIS A 259 -23.60 -14.70 45.23
C HIS A 259 -23.80 -13.60 46.30
N ASP A 260 -23.75 -13.94 47.60
CA ASP A 260 -24.11 -13.03 48.70
C ASP A 260 -22.95 -12.45 49.53
N ASP A 261 -21.68 -12.78 49.29
CA ASP A 261 -20.55 -12.18 50.03
C ASP A 261 -19.93 -10.94 49.37
N LEU A 262 -20.73 -10.15 48.63
CA LEU A 262 -20.23 -8.92 48.03
C LEU A 262 -21.19 -7.74 48.09
N HIS A 263 -21.97 -7.62 49.17
CA HIS A 263 -22.66 -6.36 49.47
C HIS A 263 -22.83 -6.10 50.98
N ILE A 264 -21.84 -5.46 51.59
CA ILE A 264 -22.07 -4.50 52.67
C ILE A 264 -21.31 -3.21 52.35
N ALA A 265 -21.95 -2.08 52.64
CA ALA A 265 -21.59 -0.68 52.42
C ALA A 265 -22.00 -0.13 51.04
N GLY A 266 -23.01 0.75 51.08
CA GLY A 266 -23.68 1.32 49.93
C GLY A 266 -23.00 2.55 49.35
N GLY A 267 -23.65 3.10 48.32
CA GLY A 267 -23.33 4.40 47.75
C GLY A 267 -22.55 4.36 46.43
N VAL A 268 -23.12 5.06 45.44
CA VAL A 268 -22.49 5.60 44.21
C VAL A 268 -22.45 4.70 42.95
N PRO A 269 -23.46 4.83 42.05
CA PRO A 269 -23.40 4.29 40.69
C PRO A 269 -22.50 5.11 39.74
N LEU A 270 -22.18 6.38 40.06
CA LEU A 270 -21.48 7.32 39.15
C LEU A 270 -19.95 7.16 39.08
N LEU A 271 -19.29 6.63 40.12
CA LEU A 271 -17.82 6.53 40.18
C LEU A 271 -17.24 5.37 39.34
N ARG A 272 -18.07 4.40 38.94
CA ARG A 272 -17.60 3.23 38.17
C ARG A 272 -17.49 3.51 36.66
N GLN A 273 -18.21 4.49 36.13
CA GLN A 273 -18.04 4.99 34.76
C GLN A 273 -16.74 5.79 34.61
N GLY A 274 -16.34 6.55 35.64
CA GLY A 274 -15.08 7.31 35.66
C GLY A 274 -13.86 6.44 35.41
N THR A 275 -13.68 5.37 36.19
CA THR A 275 -12.55 4.42 36.03
C THR A 275 -12.51 3.69 34.67
N MET A 276 -13.66 3.56 33.99
CA MET A 276 -13.74 2.96 32.65
C MET A 276 -13.29 3.94 31.57
N MET A 277 -13.71 5.21 31.65
CA MET A 277 -13.18 6.27 30.79
C MET A 277 -11.69 6.50 31.02
N THR A 278 -11.19 6.38 32.25
CA THR A 278 -9.75 6.45 32.53
C THR A 278 -8.98 5.30 31.88
N ARG A 279 -9.53 4.07 31.85
CA ARG A 279 -8.88 2.89 31.26
C ARG A 279 -8.91 2.88 29.72
N ILE A 280 -10.03 3.29 29.13
CA ILE A 280 -10.11 3.52 27.67
C ILE A 280 -9.19 4.69 27.29
N GLY A 281 -9.18 5.74 28.11
CA GLY A 281 -8.25 6.87 27.98
C GLY A 281 -6.79 6.45 28.09
N LEU A 282 -6.44 5.53 29.00
CA LEU A 282 -5.08 4.97 29.13
C LEU A 282 -4.71 4.05 27.96
N ALA A 283 -5.65 3.27 27.43
CA ALA A 283 -5.41 2.44 26.24
C ALA A 283 -5.26 3.31 24.97
N ALA A 284 -6.09 4.35 24.83
CA ALA A 284 -5.98 5.34 23.77
C ALA A 284 -4.69 6.16 23.91
N ALA A 285 -4.33 6.58 25.13
CA ALA A 285 -3.07 7.24 25.42
C ALA A 285 -1.89 6.31 25.16
N GLY A 286 -2.02 5.01 25.42
CA GLY A 286 -1.02 4.00 25.09
C GLY A 286 -0.85 3.81 23.57
N LEU A 287 -1.94 3.82 22.81
CA LEU A 287 -1.92 3.84 21.34
C LEU A 287 -1.31 5.14 20.79
N LEU A 288 -1.62 6.28 21.40
CA LEU A 288 -1.06 7.59 21.05
C LEU A 288 0.42 7.67 21.43
N LEU A 289 0.83 7.16 22.58
CA LEU A 289 2.22 7.06 23.03
C LEU A 289 3.00 6.08 22.16
N PHE A 290 2.41 4.95 21.77
CA PHE A 290 3.03 4.02 20.84
C PHE A 290 3.15 4.63 19.44
N GLY A 291 2.14 5.35 18.98
CA GLY A 291 2.21 6.17 17.77
C GLY A 291 3.31 7.22 17.86
N ALA A 292 3.41 7.92 18.98
CA ALA A 292 4.43 8.95 19.24
C ALA A 292 5.84 8.38 19.42
N ALA A 293 5.97 7.17 19.98
CA ALA A 293 7.24 6.45 20.11
C ALA A 293 7.68 5.82 18.78
N ARG A 294 6.72 5.52 17.89
CA ARG A 294 6.98 5.10 16.51
C ARG A 294 7.38 6.28 15.62
N LEU A 295 6.86 7.49 15.86
CA LEU A 295 7.19 8.69 15.08
C LEU A 295 8.70 8.92 14.91
N PRO A 296 9.58 8.87 15.94
CA PRO A 296 11.03 9.04 15.74
C PRO A 296 11.67 7.92 14.91
N LEU A 297 11.07 6.72 14.89
CA LEU A 297 11.55 5.58 14.09
C LEU A 297 11.11 5.73 12.63
N GLU A 298 9.89 6.23 12.40
CA GLU A 298 9.46 6.69 11.07
C GLU A 298 10.25 7.91 10.61
N GLU A 299 10.53 8.87 11.49
CA GLU A 299 11.31 10.07 11.22
C GLU A 299 12.78 9.75 10.96
N GLY A 300 13.37 8.76 11.64
CA GLY A 300 14.71 8.26 11.38
C GLY A 300 14.82 7.57 10.01
N VAL A 301 13.82 6.75 9.66
CA VAL A 301 13.69 6.20 8.29
C VAL A 301 13.47 7.34 7.28
N VAL A 302 12.68 8.36 7.62
CA VAL A 302 12.41 9.54 6.78
C VAL A 302 13.64 10.43 6.59
N GLN A 303 14.49 10.63 7.60
CA GLN A 303 15.74 11.39 7.45
C GLN A 303 16.75 10.64 6.59
N GLN A 304 16.80 9.31 6.69
CA GLN A 304 17.60 8.48 5.81
C GLN A 304 17.03 8.44 4.37
N HIS A 305 15.69 8.47 4.22
CA HIS A 305 14.97 8.54 2.93
C HIS A 305 14.92 9.95 2.30
N GLN A 306 15.15 11.03 3.07
CA GLN A 306 15.34 12.37 2.52
C GLN A 306 16.71 12.53 1.84
N ARG A 307 17.72 11.78 2.28
CA ARG A 307 18.98 11.63 1.53
C ARG A 307 18.80 10.82 0.24
N GLU A 308 17.77 9.98 0.16
CA GLU A 308 17.36 9.23 -1.04
C GLU A 308 16.07 9.77 -1.72
N ARG A 309 15.77 11.06 -1.54
CA ARG A 309 14.82 11.78 -2.40
C ARG A 309 13.38 11.25 -2.38
N LEU A 310 12.80 10.92 -1.22
CA LEU A 310 11.35 10.67 -1.06
C LEU A 310 10.63 11.83 -0.36
N GLN A 311 10.10 12.80 -1.13
CA GLN A 311 9.10 13.74 -0.60
C GLN A 311 7.81 12.98 -0.25
N ARG A 312 7.30 13.20 0.97
CA ARG A 312 5.93 12.82 1.34
C ARG A 312 4.97 13.61 0.44
N VAL A 313 3.93 12.94 -0.05
CA VAL A 313 2.74 13.65 -0.53
C VAL A 313 2.09 14.28 0.70
N GLU A 314 2.02 15.60 0.75
CA GLU A 314 1.28 16.28 1.80
C GLU A 314 -0.19 15.88 1.72
N PHE A 315 -0.73 15.35 2.83
CA PHE A 315 -2.13 14.98 2.93
C PHE A 315 -2.97 16.23 3.17
N ASN A 316 -3.24 16.97 2.10
CA ASN A 316 -4.06 18.18 2.14
C ASN A 316 -5.54 17.85 1.87
N LEU A 317 -6.46 18.72 2.28
CA LEU A 317 -7.91 18.59 2.00
C LEU A 317 -8.20 18.45 0.49
N ASP A 318 -7.38 19.07 -0.35
CA ASP A 318 -7.37 18.95 -1.81
C ASP A 318 -7.10 17.50 -2.30
N LEU A 319 -6.35 16.70 -1.53
CA LEU A 319 -6.10 15.28 -1.83
C LEU A 319 -7.36 14.42 -1.64
N ARG A 320 -8.21 14.75 -0.66
CA ARG A 320 -9.50 14.06 -0.43
C ARG A 320 -10.48 14.32 -1.57
N GLU A 321 -10.50 15.54 -2.08
CA GLU A 321 -11.35 15.94 -3.21
C GLU A 321 -10.93 15.22 -4.50
N LYS A 322 -9.61 15.10 -4.75
CA LYS A 322 -9.06 14.40 -5.91
C LYS A 322 -9.24 12.87 -5.89
N LEU A 323 -9.13 12.24 -4.72
CA LEU A 323 -9.17 10.77 -4.56
C LEU A 323 -10.56 10.22 -4.25
N GLY A 324 -11.51 11.07 -3.87
CA GLY A 324 -12.78 10.64 -3.28
C GLY A 324 -12.61 9.97 -1.91
N GLN A 325 -13.73 9.70 -1.24
CA GLN A 325 -13.71 9.23 0.17
C GLN A 325 -13.05 7.86 0.35
N LEU A 326 -13.27 6.92 -0.58
CA LEU A 326 -12.68 5.57 -0.55
C LEU A 326 -11.18 5.59 -0.87
N GLY A 327 -10.75 6.39 -1.87
CA GLY A 327 -9.34 6.54 -2.22
C GLY A 327 -8.54 7.23 -1.13
N PHE A 328 -9.13 8.21 -0.44
CA PHE A 328 -8.51 8.89 0.70
C PHE A 328 -8.31 7.96 1.92
N ILE A 329 -9.30 7.13 2.26
CA ILE A 329 -9.20 6.14 3.35
C ILE A 329 -8.14 5.08 3.02
N ALA A 330 -8.06 4.63 1.78
CA ALA A 330 -7.06 3.66 1.35
C ALA A 330 -5.63 4.25 1.32
N ALA A 331 -5.49 5.53 0.98
CA ALA A 331 -4.21 6.24 1.07
C ALA A 331 -3.72 6.38 2.53
N LEU A 332 -4.61 6.70 3.48
CA LEU A 332 -4.30 6.81 4.91
C LEU A 332 -3.97 5.48 5.59
N SER A 333 -4.52 4.37 5.09
CA SER A 333 -4.26 3.02 5.63
C SER A 333 -3.00 2.36 5.05
N GLY A 334 -2.30 3.02 4.11
CA GLY A 334 -1.07 2.52 3.52
C GLY A 334 -1.26 1.59 2.32
N PHE A 335 -2.47 1.53 1.74
CA PHE A 335 -2.77 0.79 0.50
C PHE A 335 -2.64 1.67 -0.75
N ARG A 336 -1.99 2.84 -0.63
CA ARG A 336 -1.86 3.84 -1.69
C ARG A 336 -1.32 3.26 -3.01
N ALA A 337 -0.31 2.38 -2.92
CA ALA A 337 0.31 1.76 -4.09
C ALA A 337 -0.68 0.84 -4.82
N ALA A 338 -1.28 -0.11 -4.10
CA ALA A 338 -2.27 -1.05 -4.65
C ALA A 338 -3.50 -0.34 -5.24
N VAL A 339 -3.97 0.75 -4.62
CA VAL A 339 -5.06 1.55 -5.19
C VAL A 339 -4.64 2.22 -6.48
N ALA A 340 -3.42 2.77 -6.56
CA ALA A 340 -2.92 3.34 -7.79
C ALA A 340 -2.83 2.29 -8.91
N ASP A 341 -2.38 1.07 -8.60
CA ASP A 341 -2.28 0.00 -9.61
C ASP A 341 -3.67 -0.43 -10.12
N VAL A 342 -4.66 -0.56 -9.24
CA VAL A 342 -6.06 -0.83 -9.64
C VAL A 342 -6.63 0.30 -10.49
N LEU A 343 -6.35 1.55 -10.13
CA LEU A 343 -6.79 2.71 -10.91
C LEU A 343 -6.07 2.80 -12.26
N PHE A 344 -4.80 2.39 -12.33
CA PHE A 344 -4.03 2.30 -13.56
C PHE A 344 -4.61 1.24 -14.51
N ILE A 345 -4.95 0.05 -13.98
CA ILE A 345 -5.65 -0.99 -14.77
C ILE A 345 -6.98 -0.44 -15.29
N LYS A 346 -7.76 0.24 -14.45
CA LYS A 346 -9.01 0.88 -14.88
C LYS A 346 -8.77 1.98 -15.91
N ALA A 347 -7.66 2.72 -15.83
CA ALA A 347 -7.30 3.73 -16.81
C ALA A 347 -7.00 3.09 -18.17
N HIS A 348 -6.35 1.93 -18.17
CA HIS A 348 -6.09 1.15 -19.38
C HIS A 348 -7.40 0.64 -20.02
N VAL A 349 -8.31 0.07 -19.23
CA VAL A 349 -9.64 -0.35 -19.72
C VAL A 349 -10.44 0.85 -20.27
N ALA A 350 -10.38 2.02 -19.61
CA ALA A 350 -11.02 3.23 -20.11
C ALA A 350 -10.40 3.72 -21.43
N TRP A 351 -9.08 3.55 -21.60
CA TRP A 351 -8.38 3.86 -22.84
C TRP A 351 -8.82 2.95 -24.00
N GLU A 352 -8.95 1.64 -23.76
CA GLU A 352 -9.47 0.68 -24.74
C GLU A 352 -10.89 1.05 -25.19
N ASN A 353 -11.72 1.51 -24.25
CA ASN A 353 -13.08 1.98 -24.54
C ASN A 353 -13.13 3.43 -25.09
N THR A 354 -11.99 4.08 -25.34
CA THR A 354 -11.89 5.47 -25.82
C THR A 354 -12.54 6.53 -24.91
N GLU A 355 -12.67 6.24 -23.61
CA GLU A 355 -13.27 7.13 -22.60
C GLU A 355 -12.24 8.17 -22.10
N TRP A 356 -11.77 9.07 -22.96
CA TRP A 356 -10.64 9.98 -22.67
C TRP A 356 -10.79 10.85 -21.42
N GLY A 357 -12.02 11.32 -21.14
CA GLY A 357 -12.29 12.07 -19.90
C GLY A 357 -12.08 11.23 -18.65
N ARG A 358 -12.44 9.94 -18.69
CA ARG A 358 -12.22 9.00 -17.59
C ARG A 358 -10.75 8.61 -17.47
N VAL A 359 -10.06 8.41 -18.59
CA VAL A 359 -8.61 8.19 -18.63
C VAL A 359 -7.88 9.33 -17.93
N LEU A 360 -8.21 10.59 -18.26
CA LEU A 360 -7.63 11.77 -17.62
C LEU A 360 -7.85 11.78 -16.10
N LEU A 361 -9.08 11.53 -15.64
CA LEU A 361 -9.41 11.52 -14.20
C LEU A 361 -8.65 10.42 -13.45
N LEU A 362 -8.61 9.21 -14.00
CA LEU A 362 -7.91 8.08 -13.40
C LEU A 362 -6.40 8.33 -13.33
N PHE A 363 -5.78 8.82 -14.41
CA PHE A 363 -4.35 9.14 -14.39
C PHE A 363 -4.00 10.28 -13.43
N ARG A 364 -4.87 11.28 -13.25
CA ARG A 364 -4.69 12.30 -12.19
C ARG A 364 -4.67 11.67 -10.81
N GLN A 365 -5.54 10.69 -10.55
CA GLN A 365 -5.56 9.98 -9.26
C GLN A 365 -4.33 9.10 -9.08
N VAL A 366 -3.96 8.33 -10.10
CA VAL A 366 -2.78 7.44 -10.08
C VAL A 366 -1.50 8.24 -9.82
N THR A 367 -1.28 9.33 -10.54
CA THR A 367 -0.10 10.19 -10.36
C THR A 367 -0.11 10.92 -9.01
N THR A 368 -1.28 11.23 -8.46
CA THR A 368 -1.41 11.76 -7.08
C THR A 368 -1.09 10.68 -6.04
N LEU A 369 -1.53 9.45 -6.26
CA LEU A 369 -1.30 8.30 -5.39
C LEU A 369 0.12 7.73 -5.51
N GLN A 370 0.85 7.97 -6.59
CA GLN A 370 2.23 7.51 -6.75
C GLN A 370 3.04 8.52 -7.57
N PRO A 371 3.36 9.70 -7.02
CA PRO A 371 4.01 10.76 -7.79
C PRO A 371 5.47 10.50 -8.09
N ARG A 372 6.10 9.49 -7.47
CA ARG A 372 7.47 9.09 -7.80
C ARG A 372 7.57 8.05 -8.91
N SER A 373 6.43 7.49 -9.34
CA SER A 373 6.41 6.55 -10.47
C SER A 373 6.49 7.33 -11.77
N VAL A 374 7.68 7.33 -12.38
CA VAL A 374 7.94 7.96 -13.69
C VAL A 374 7.00 7.41 -14.75
N MET A 375 6.72 6.10 -14.73
CA MET A 375 5.87 5.43 -15.71
C MET A 375 4.46 6.01 -15.73
N PHE A 376 3.87 6.31 -14.57
CA PHE A 376 2.50 6.86 -14.54
C PHE A 376 2.43 8.27 -15.11
N TRP A 377 3.43 9.11 -14.86
CA TRP A 377 3.52 10.43 -15.47
C TRP A 377 3.73 10.34 -16.98
N ASP A 378 4.65 9.47 -17.41
CA ASP A 378 4.99 9.30 -18.81
C ASP A 378 3.78 8.80 -19.62
N MET A 379 3.12 7.74 -19.13
CA MET A 379 1.93 7.17 -19.76
C MET A 379 0.75 8.15 -19.78
N ALA A 380 0.52 8.89 -18.69
CA ALA A 380 -0.53 9.90 -18.64
C ALA A 380 -0.28 11.00 -19.68
N GLY A 381 0.94 11.54 -19.71
CA GLY A 381 1.34 12.57 -20.67
C GLY A 381 1.22 12.09 -22.11
N TRP A 382 1.69 10.86 -22.39
CA TRP A 382 1.64 10.26 -23.71
C TRP A 382 0.19 10.02 -24.20
N HIS A 383 -0.68 9.44 -23.36
CA HIS A 383 -2.07 9.22 -23.71
C HIS A 383 -2.81 10.52 -24.02
N MET A 384 -2.56 11.59 -23.25
CA MET A 384 -3.17 12.89 -23.54
C MET A 384 -2.63 13.47 -24.85
N ALA A 385 -1.31 13.56 -25.00
CA ALA A 385 -0.71 14.28 -26.12
C ALA A 385 -0.71 13.53 -27.46
N TRP A 386 -0.75 12.19 -27.49
CA TRP A 386 -0.79 11.41 -28.74
C TRP A 386 -2.14 10.75 -28.99
N ASN A 387 -2.71 10.04 -28.02
CA ASN A 387 -3.91 9.25 -28.30
C ASN A 387 -5.18 10.10 -28.24
N ALA A 388 -5.42 10.78 -27.12
CA ALA A 388 -6.61 11.61 -26.92
C ALA A 388 -6.64 12.79 -27.89
N SER A 389 -5.50 13.42 -28.15
CA SER A 389 -5.38 14.53 -29.10
C SER A 389 -5.73 14.11 -30.54
N VAL A 390 -5.30 12.92 -30.97
CA VAL A 390 -5.63 12.38 -32.30
C VAL A 390 -7.10 11.97 -32.36
N ALA A 391 -7.63 11.36 -31.30
CA ALA A 391 -9.05 11.02 -31.21
C ALA A 391 -9.92 12.29 -31.29
N ALA A 392 -9.56 13.36 -30.57
CA ALA A 392 -10.25 14.65 -30.63
C ALA A 392 -10.22 15.26 -32.04
N MET A 393 -9.10 15.11 -32.76
CA MET A 393 -8.98 15.59 -34.14
C MET A 393 -9.81 14.75 -35.12
N ARG A 394 -10.03 13.47 -34.83
CA ARG A 394 -10.78 12.52 -35.68
C ARG A 394 -12.25 12.37 -35.30
N ASP A 395 -12.72 13.11 -34.30
CA ASP A 395 -14.10 13.02 -33.81
C ASP A 395 -15.12 13.43 -34.89
N ALA A 396 -15.86 12.45 -35.40
CA ALA A 396 -16.90 12.67 -36.42
C ALA A 396 -18.14 13.38 -35.87
N THR A 397 -18.36 13.37 -34.55
CA THR A 397 -19.51 14.02 -33.92
C THR A 397 -19.38 15.54 -33.88
N GLN A 398 -18.15 16.06 -34.00
CA GLN A 398 -17.86 17.49 -34.06
C GLN A 398 -17.62 17.95 -35.52
N PRO A 399 -18.63 18.49 -36.22
CA PRO A 399 -18.49 18.89 -37.62
C PRO A 399 -17.51 20.06 -37.80
N ARG A 400 -17.33 20.91 -36.79
CA ARG A 400 -16.47 22.10 -36.88
C ARG A 400 -15.00 21.74 -36.67
N GLN A 401 -14.20 21.81 -37.74
CA GLN A 401 -12.75 21.56 -37.67
C GLN A 401 -12.03 22.46 -36.66
N ALA A 402 -12.41 23.73 -36.55
CA ALA A 402 -11.81 24.65 -35.58
C ALA A 402 -11.98 24.18 -34.12
N LEU A 403 -13.12 23.56 -33.78
CA LEU A 403 -13.36 23.01 -32.45
C LEU A 403 -12.56 21.73 -32.21
N ARG A 404 -12.38 20.89 -33.24
CA ARG A 404 -11.50 19.71 -33.17
C ARG A 404 -10.03 20.09 -32.96
N VAL A 405 -9.56 21.11 -33.67
CA VAL A 405 -8.20 21.67 -33.48
C VAL A 405 -8.04 22.27 -32.08
N LYS A 406 -9.06 22.98 -31.58
CA LYS A 406 -9.04 23.51 -30.20
C LYS A 406 -8.93 22.36 -29.18
N ALA A 407 -9.77 21.35 -29.28
CA ALA A 407 -9.74 20.19 -28.38
C ALA A 407 -8.40 19.43 -28.46
N GLN A 408 -7.83 19.26 -29.65
CA GLN A 408 -6.50 18.67 -29.83
C GLN A 408 -5.43 19.46 -29.06
N ARG A 409 -5.44 20.80 -29.17
CA ARG A 409 -4.49 21.67 -28.44
C ARG A 409 -4.67 21.61 -26.93
N GLU A 410 -5.91 21.48 -26.44
CA GLU A 410 -6.18 21.26 -25.02
C GLU A 410 -5.54 19.95 -24.52
N TYR A 411 -5.63 18.87 -25.31
CA TYR A 411 -4.95 17.62 -24.98
C TYR A 411 -3.42 17.70 -25.03
N PHE A 412 -2.84 18.49 -25.94
CA PHE A 412 -1.39 18.78 -25.91
C PHE A 412 -1.00 19.49 -24.60
N ALA A 413 -1.80 20.48 -24.18
CA ALA A 413 -1.56 21.19 -22.92
C ALA A 413 -1.69 20.28 -21.70
N LEU A 414 -2.67 19.36 -21.68
CA LEU A 414 -2.81 18.34 -20.64
C LEU A 414 -1.61 17.40 -20.58
N GLY A 415 -1.11 16.93 -21.73
CA GLY A 415 0.08 16.08 -21.79
C GLY A 415 1.32 16.81 -21.28
N LYS A 416 1.48 18.08 -21.67
CA LYS A 416 2.55 18.96 -21.16
C LYS A 416 2.49 19.10 -19.63
N ASP A 417 1.30 19.38 -19.08
CA ASP A 417 1.10 19.50 -17.62
C ASP A 417 1.50 18.23 -16.86
N PHE A 418 1.16 17.04 -17.38
CA PHE A 418 1.62 15.78 -16.77
C PHE A 418 3.14 15.64 -16.79
N PHE A 419 3.81 15.96 -17.89
CA PHE A 419 5.27 15.89 -17.94
C PHE A 419 5.93 16.92 -17.02
N GLU A 420 5.46 18.16 -17.00
CA GLU A 420 6.01 19.23 -16.13
C GLU A 420 5.83 18.89 -14.64
N ARG A 421 4.63 18.44 -14.23
CA ARG A 421 4.40 17.96 -12.85
C ARG A 421 5.18 16.69 -12.56
N GLY A 422 5.34 15.81 -13.54
CA GLY A 422 6.17 14.61 -13.43
C GLY A 422 7.63 14.94 -13.14
N ILE A 423 8.21 15.90 -13.88
CA ILE A 423 9.58 16.41 -13.67
C ILE A 423 9.69 17.07 -12.29
N ALA A 424 8.72 17.89 -11.89
CA ALA A 424 8.73 18.52 -10.57
C ALA A 424 8.77 17.48 -9.43
N ASN A 425 8.07 16.35 -9.59
CA ASN A 425 8.11 15.26 -8.62
C ASN A 425 9.33 14.33 -8.77
N ASN A 426 9.93 14.26 -9.98
CA ASN A 426 11.04 13.37 -10.33
C ASN A 426 12.15 14.10 -11.12
N PRO A 427 12.90 15.01 -10.48
CA PRO A 427 13.85 15.86 -11.20
C PRO A 427 15.06 15.13 -11.79
N ASP A 428 15.37 13.89 -11.37
CA ASP A 428 16.50 13.12 -11.92
C ASP A 428 16.08 12.21 -13.08
N SER A 429 14.81 12.27 -13.51
CA SER A 429 14.28 11.33 -14.47
C SER A 429 14.56 11.74 -15.91
N ALA A 430 15.64 11.23 -16.51
CA ALA A 430 15.98 11.44 -17.93
C ALA A 430 14.78 11.23 -18.88
N GLN A 431 13.98 10.18 -18.64
CA GLN A 431 12.81 9.82 -19.46
C GLN A 431 11.75 10.92 -19.51
N LEU A 432 11.51 11.65 -18.43
CA LEU A 432 10.45 12.68 -18.41
C LEU A 432 10.90 13.94 -19.16
N TYR A 433 12.18 14.31 -19.04
CA TYR A 433 12.76 15.36 -19.86
C TYR A 433 12.73 14.99 -21.34
N GLU A 434 13.06 13.74 -21.68
CA GLU A 434 12.97 13.23 -23.06
C GLU A 434 11.54 13.29 -23.60
N SER A 435 10.55 12.78 -22.86
CA SER A 435 9.16 12.80 -23.29
C SER A 435 8.61 14.21 -23.47
N LEU A 436 9.01 15.16 -22.62
CA LEU A 436 8.69 16.58 -22.80
C LEU A 436 9.38 17.18 -24.02
N ALA A 437 10.65 16.84 -24.27
CA ALA A 437 11.37 17.26 -25.48
C ALA A 437 10.68 16.76 -26.75
N ARG A 438 10.27 15.49 -26.76
CA ARG A 438 9.51 14.87 -27.85
C ARG A 438 8.16 15.54 -28.07
N LEU A 439 7.47 15.95 -27.00
CA LEU A 439 6.24 16.72 -27.10
C LEU A 439 6.46 18.07 -27.80
N TYR A 440 7.49 18.80 -27.40
CA TYR A 440 7.84 20.08 -28.01
C TYR A 440 8.20 19.95 -29.49
N LYS A 441 9.00 18.94 -29.82
CA LYS A 441 9.36 18.60 -31.19
C LYS A 441 8.13 18.26 -32.03
N GLU A 442 7.35 17.26 -31.63
CA GLU A 442 6.35 16.66 -32.51
C GLU A 442 5.02 17.41 -32.53
N LYS A 443 4.62 18.03 -31.41
CA LYS A 443 3.28 18.64 -31.28
C LYS A 443 3.31 20.15 -31.35
N TYR A 444 4.35 20.78 -30.80
CA TYR A 444 4.50 22.24 -30.83
C TYR A 444 5.40 22.73 -31.97
N ASN A 445 6.16 21.83 -32.61
CA ASN A 445 7.19 22.18 -33.61
C ASN A 445 8.19 23.22 -33.07
N ASP A 446 8.46 23.17 -31.77
CA ASP A 446 9.37 24.08 -31.07
C ASP A 446 10.71 23.35 -30.85
N HIS A 447 11.56 23.43 -31.88
CA HIS A 447 12.86 22.79 -31.90
C HIS A 447 13.82 23.34 -30.84
N LEU A 448 13.69 24.62 -30.47
CA LEU A 448 14.56 25.23 -29.47
C LEU A 448 14.27 24.63 -28.09
N ARG A 449 13.01 24.60 -27.67
CA ARG A 449 12.61 23.95 -26.42
C ARG A 449 12.91 22.46 -26.44
N ALA A 450 12.66 21.78 -27.56
CA ALA A 450 13.01 20.36 -27.69
C ALA A 450 14.51 20.13 -27.45
N SER A 451 15.37 20.94 -28.07
CA SER A 451 16.83 20.88 -27.86
C SER A 451 17.22 21.07 -26.39
N GLU A 452 16.66 22.09 -25.73
CA GLU A 452 16.91 22.36 -24.30
C GLU A 452 16.52 21.18 -23.41
N PHE A 453 15.36 20.57 -23.64
CA PHE A 453 14.88 19.46 -22.83
C PHE A 453 15.64 18.15 -23.11
N TYR A 454 16.05 17.88 -24.35
CA TYR A 454 16.96 16.76 -24.65
C TYR A 454 18.34 16.94 -23.99
N ALA A 455 18.87 18.17 -23.97
CA ALA A 455 20.12 18.47 -23.28
C ALA A 455 19.98 18.21 -21.77
N LYS A 456 18.90 18.70 -21.14
CA LYS A 456 18.59 18.41 -19.73
C LYS A 456 18.42 16.92 -19.46
N ALA A 457 17.78 16.18 -20.38
CA ALA A 457 17.64 14.74 -20.28
C ALA A 457 19.01 14.04 -20.28
N ALA A 458 19.95 14.51 -21.12
CA ALA A 458 21.29 13.95 -21.22
C ALA A 458 22.19 14.22 -20.00
N GLU A 459 21.87 15.23 -19.19
CA GLU A 459 22.56 15.55 -17.94
C GLU A 459 22.11 14.67 -16.77
N GLN A 460 20.96 13.97 -16.90
CA GLN A 460 20.41 13.18 -15.81
C GLN A 460 21.11 11.83 -15.61
N PRO A 461 21.09 11.28 -14.37
CA PRO A 461 21.58 9.93 -14.09
C PRO A 461 20.84 8.87 -14.92
N GLY A 462 21.57 7.93 -15.52
CA GLY A 462 20.97 6.86 -16.34
C GLY A 462 20.46 7.32 -17.71
N ALA A 463 20.81 8.54 -18.15
CA ALA A 463 20.42 9.04 -19.46
C ALA A 463 21.00 8.21 -20.60
N LEU A 464 20.17 7.94 -21.61
CA LEU A 464 20.59 7.27 -22.82
C LEU A 464 21.43 8.21 -23.70
N GLY A 465 22.53 7.70 -24.25
CA GLY A 465 23.52 8.51 -24.98
C GLY A 465 22.97 9.27 -26.18
N TYR A 466 21.87 8.80 -26.77
CA TYR A 466 21.22 9.48 -27.90
C TYR A 466 20.63 10.85 -27.54
N ASN A 467 20.32 11.13 -26.26
CA ASN A 467 19.74 12.42 -25.86
C ASN A 467 20.67 13.59 -26.18
N LYS A 468 21.99 13.39 -26.08
CA LYS A 468 23.00 14.38 -26.47
C LYS A 468 22.93 14.70 -27.97
N ARG A 469 22.74 13.67 -28.80
CA ARG A 469 22.62 13.82 -30.26
C ARG A 469 21.30 14.49 -30.63
N PHE A 470 20.20 14.08 -30.01
CA PHE A 470 18.90 14.69 -30.26
C PHE A 470 18.89 16.17 -29.88
N ALA A 471 19.55 16.57 -28.80
CA ALA A 471 19.72 17.98 -28.47
C ALA A 471 20.41 18.76 -29.62
N ALA A 472 21.48 18.20 -30.21
CA ALA A 472 22.20 18.84 -31.32
C ALA A 472 21.40 18.79 -32.64
N TYR A 473 20.68 17.71 -32.92
CA TYR A 473 19.81 17.60 -34.08
C TYR A 473 18.70 18.65 -34.02
N GLU A 474 17.99 18.77 -32.91
CA GLU A 474 16.92 19.76 -32.77
C GLU A 474 17.47 21.19 -32.88
N LEU A 475 18.66 21.46 -32.31
CA LEU A 475 19.31 22.78 -32.45
C LEU A 475 19.61 23.15 -33.91
N SER A 476 19.92 22.16 -34.76
CA SER A 476 20.20 22.39 -36.18
C SER A 476 18.98 22.84 -36.98
N TYR A 477 17.76 22.66 -36.47
CA TYR A 477 16.53 23.14 -37.09
C TYR A 477 16.15 24.56 -36.62
N CYS A 478 16.86 25.13 -35.62
CA CYS A 478 16.60 26.47 -35.12
C CYS A 478 17.29 27.53 -36.00
N GLU A 479 16.51 28.49 -36.52
CA GLU A 479 17.05 29.64 -37.23
C GLU A 479 17.94 30.50 -36.32
N GLY A 480 19.12 30.89 -36.81
CA GLY A 480 20.10 31.71 -36.09
C GLY A 480 21.02 30.92 -35.14
N ARG A 481 20.86 29.60 -35.01
CA ARG A 481 21.70 28.72 -34.17
C ARG A 481 22.53 27.73 -35.00
N GLU A 482 22.59 27.91 -36.32
CA GLU A 482 23.20 26.96 -37.26
C GLU A 482 24.68 26.71 -36.96
N ARG A 483 25.44 27.76 -36.64
CA ARG A 483 26.89 27.64 -36.36
C ARG A 483 27.16 26.89 -35.05
N GLU A 484 26.34 27.12 -34.02
CA GLU A 484 26.44 26.37 -32.76
C GLU A 484 26.04 24.90 -32.96
N ALA A 485 24.96 24.65 -33.71
CA ALA A 485 24.55 23.30 -34.05
C ALA A 485 25.65 22.56 -34.83
N TYR A 486 26.27 23.23 -35.82
CA TYR A 486 27.37 22.67 -36.60
C TYR A 486 28.54 22.26 -35.70
N GLN A 487 28.98 23.14 -34.79
CA GLN A 487 30.06 22.84 -33.85
C GLN A 487 29.73 21.63 -32.96
N ARG A 488 28.51 21.57 -32.41
CA ARG A 488 28.09 20.43 -31.56
C ARG A 488 28.02 19.11 -32.34
N LEU A 489 27.51 19.14 -33.57
CA LEU A 489 27.45 17.95 -34.40
C LEU A 489 28.84 17.48 -34.82
N HIS A 490 29.74 18.41 -35.13
CA HIS A 490 31.14 18.10 -35.45
C HIS A 490 31.88 17.47 -34.26
N GLN A 491 31.62 17.93 -33.03
CA GLN A 491 32.17 17.29 -31.82
C GLN A 491 31.81 15.81 -31.72
N PHE A 492 30.58 15.41 -32.06
CA PHE A 492 30.20 13.99 -32.10
C PHE A 492 30.89 13.25 -33.25
N TYR A 493 31.05 13.90 -34.40
CA TYR A 493 31.77 13.33 -35.54
C TYR A 493 33.23 13.00 -35.21
N ASP A 494 33.88 13.87 -34.43
CA ASP A 494 35.27 13.74 -33.99
C ASP A 494 35.47 12.65 -32.92
N MET A 495 34.42 12.21 -32.22
CA MET A 495 34.49 11.13 -31.22
C MET A 495 34.76 9.75 -31.83
N GLY A 496 34.57 9.59 -33.14
CA GLY A 496 34.94 8.39 -33.88
C GLY A 496 33.78 7.72 -34.64
N PRO A 497 34.05 6.60 -35.32
CA PRO A 497 33.14 5.99 -36.29
C PRO A 497 31.77 5.58 -35.71
N ASN A 498 31.72 5.18 -34.44
CA ASN A 498 30.49 4.73 -33.77
C ASN A 498 29.46 5.86 -33.62
N GLU A 499 29.90 7.12 -33.61
CA GLU A 499 29.03 8.29 -33.49
C GLU A 499 28.63 8.88 -34.85
N ARG A 500 29.25 8.43 -35.96
CA ARG A 500 29.00 8.89 -37.34
C ARG A 500 27.72 8.30 -37.94
N LEU A 501 26.60 8.53 -37.26
CA LEU A 501 25.28 8.07 -37.69
C LEU A 501 24.84 8.77 -39.01
N PRO A 502 24.01 8.12 -39.85
CA PRO A 502 23.54 8.72 -41.11
C PRO A 502 22.88 10.08 -40.93
N THR A 503 22.05 10.21 -39.89
CA THR A 503 21.38 11.48 -39.56
C THR A 503 22.38 12.56 -39.18
N LEU A 504 23.45 12.23 -38.43
CA LEU A 504 24.50 13.17 -38.08
C LEU A 504 25.20 13.71 -39.32
N ILE A 505 25.69 12.82 -40.19
CA ILE A 505 26.40 13.16 -41.42
C ILE A 505 25.52 14.04 -42.32
N SER A 506 24.26 13.65 -42.53
CA SER A 506 23.32 14.42 -43.35
C SER A 506 23.09 15.83 -42.79
N ARG A 507 22.96 15.99 -41.47
CA ARG A 507 22.78 17.31 -40.85
C ARG A 507 24.04 18.16 -40.90
N ILE A 508 25.22 17.57 -40.73
CA ILE A 508 26.50 18.29 -40.86
C ILE A 508 26.64 18.85 -42.28
N LYS A 509 26.49 18.02 -43.32
CA LYS A 509 26.61 18.48 -44.72
C LYS A 509 25.61 19.59 -45.06
N PHE A 510 24.36 19.45 -44.62
CA PHE A 510 23.35 20.50 -44.79
C PHE A 510 23.79 21.83 -44.16
N LEU A 511 24.37 21.79 -42.97
CA LEU A 511 24.88 22.98 -42.30
C LEU A 511 26.14 23.54 -42.96
N GLU A 512 27.03 22.70 -43.49
CA GLU A 512 28.23 23.14 -44.23
C GLU A 512 27.86 23.94 -45.47
N GLU A 513 26.87 23.47 -46.23
CA GLU A 513 26.31 24.18 -47.37
C GLU A 513 25.64 25.48 -46.92
N LYS A 514 24.76 25.42 -45.92
CA LYS A 514 24.01 26.59 -45.43
C LYS A 514 24.92 27.69 -44.86
N LEU A 515 26.01 27.31 -44.18
CA LEU A 515 26.97 28.23 -43.58
C LEU A 515 28.10 28.66 -44.53
N GLY A 516 28.18 28.09 -45.73
CA GLY A 516 29.24 28.38 -46.69
C GLY A 516 30.63 27.93 -46.21
N ILE A 517 30.72 26.81 -45.50
CA ILE A 517 32.00 26.29 -44.99
C ILE A 517 32.92 25.92 -46.16
N PRO A 518 34.21 26.32 -46.17
CA PRO A 518 35.14 25.97 -47.24
C PRO A 518 35.26 24.45 -47.42
N PRO A 519 35.37 23.93 -48.67
CA PRO A 519 35.44 22.48 -48.92
C PRO A 519 36.55 21.75 -48.14
N GLU A 520 37.66 22.43 -47.86
CA GLU A 520 38.79 21.91 -47.10
C GLU A 520 38.47 21.61 -45.62
N GLN A 521 37.44 22.26 -45.08
CA GLN A 521 36.99 22.12 -43.69
C GLN A 521 35.76 21.22 -43.57
N ARG A 522 35.28 20.64 -44.68
CA ARG A 522 34.07 19.80 -44.70
C ARG A 522 34.40 18.34 -44.40
N ILE A 523 33.41 17.63 -43.88
CA ILE A 523 33.51 16.17 -43.75
C ILE A 523 33.57 15.49 -45.14
N PRO A 524 34.24 14.33 -45.28
CA PRO A 524 34.45 13.71 -46.59
C PRO A 524 33.14 13.36 -47.32
N GLU A 525 33.07 13.65 -48.63
CA GLU A 525 31.85 13.42 -49.41
C GLU A 525 31.41 11.95 -49.44
N ARG A 526 32.37 11.02 -49.45
CA ARG A 526 32.13 9.58 -49.56
C ARG A 526 31.44 8.94 -48.35
N GLU A 527 31.43 9.58 -47.19
CA GLU A 527 30.80 8.99 -46.00
C GLU A 527 29.27 8.99 -46.05
N GLY A 528 28.64 9.79 -46.92
CA GLY A 528 27.19 9.73 -47.16
C GLY A 528 26.77 8.56 -48.07
N THR A 529 27.71 7.94 -48.80
CA THR A 529 27.43 6.94 -49.85
C THR A 529 27.63 5.50 -49.39
N PHE A 530 28.50 5.23 -48.41
CA PHE A 530 28.83 3.86 -47.95
C PHE A 530 27.67 3.06 -47.33
N LEU A 531 26.51 3.67 -47.07
CA LEU A 531 25.39 3.02 -46.37
C LEU A 531 24.17 2.71 -47.24
N LYS A 532 24.18 3.05 -48.54
CA LYS A 532 23.20 2.50 -49.48
C LYS A 532 23.49 1.04 -49.86
N ASP A 533 24.74 0.61 -49.70
CA ASP A 533 25.22 -0.71 -50.14
C ASP A 533 25.47 -1.70 -49.00
N ALA A 534 24.99 -1.41 -47.78
CA ALA A 534 25.05 -2.37 -46.68
C ALA A 534 23.93 -3.43 -46.83
N PRO A 535 24.25 -4.72 -47.04
CA PRO A 535 23.23 -5.76 -47.11
C PRO A 535 22.55 -5.90 -45.75
N GLY A 536 21.22 -5.91 -45.76
CA GLY A 536 20.39 -6.01 -44.56
C GLY A 536 20.83 -7.17 -43.65
N ARG A 537 20.96 -6.85 -42.36
CA ARG A 537 20.93 -7.81 -41.26
C ARG A 537 19.95 -7.33 -40.22
#